data_AF-A0A2H5X3J9-F1
#
_entry.id   AF-A0A2H5X3J9-F1
#
_cell.length_a   1.000
_cell.length_b   1.000
_cell.length_c   1.000
_cell.angle_alpha   90.00
_cell.angle_beta   90.00
_cell.angle_gamma   90.00
#
_symmetry.space_group_name_H-M   'P 1'
#
loop_
_entity.id
_entity.type
_entity.pdbx_description
1 polymer ?
#
loop_
_entity_poly.entity_id
_entity_poly.type
_entity_poly.pdbx_seq_one_letter_code
_entity_poly.pdbx_strand_id
1 'polypeptide(L)'
;MQVFANGGVATLCVALYGLTGDAHWWLAFAGAYAAANADTWSSEVGMLSRTPPRHILTGRLLQAGDSGGVTPVGLLAGCAGSVVVAGAAWLVYPVPLQQALVVALGGIAGNLLDSVLGGTLQARYRCVRCGEAVERREHCGSPTQHIAGWRRINNDVVNLLCTLAGALVGFIVARI
;
A
#
# COMPACT_ATOMS: atom_id res chain seq x y z
N MET A 1 -3.58 3.12 13.43
CA MET A 1 -4.99 3.01 12.99
C MET A 1 -4.95 2.79 11.49
N GLN A 2 -4.63 1.56 11.07
CA GLN A 2 -4.36 1.23 9.66
C GLN A 2 -5.61 1.35 8.78
N VAL A 3 -6.79 1.13 9.37
CA VAL A 3 -8.09 1.26 8.69
C VAL A 3 -8.30 2.66 8.11
N PHE A 4 -7.93 3.72 8.84
CA PHE A 4 -8.08 5.09 8.35
C PHE A 4 -7.04 5.45 7.28
N ALA A 5 -5.82 4.93 7.37
CA ALA A 5 -4.79 5.16 6.36
C ALA A 5 -5.15 4.50 5.02
N ASN A 6 -5.64 3.26 5.05
CA ASN A 6 -5.98 2.49 3.84
C ASN A 6 -7.34 2.91 3.25
N GLY A 7 -8.31 3.22 4.11
CA GLY A 7 -9.67 3.56 3.68
C GLY A 7 -9.95 5.05 3.53
N GLY A 8 -9.26 5.92 4.27
CA GLY A 8 -9.63 7.34 4.41
C GLY A 8 -9.54 8.13 3.11
N VAL A 9 -8.50 7.92 2.30
CA VAL A 9 -8.34 8.58 0.99
C VAL A 9 -9.46 8.13 0.06
N ALA A 10 -9.71 6.82 -0.03
CA ALA A 10 -10.77 6.27 -0.86
C ALA A 10 -12.16 6.80 -0.42
N THR A 11 -12.45 6.80 0.89
CA THR A 11 -13.70 7.33 1.45
C THR A 11 -13.88 8.81 1.10
N LEU A 12 -12.84 9.63 1.20
CA LEU A 12 -12.90 11.04 0.82
C LEU A 12 -13.20 11.20 -0.68
N CYS A 13 -12.50 10.45 -1.53
CA CYS A 13 -12.72 10.49 -2.98
C CYS A 13 -14.16 10.10 -3.35
N VAL A 14 -14.70 9.00 -2.82
CA VAL A 14 -16.07 8.59 -3.15
C VAL A 14 -17.13 9.56 -2.58
N ALA A 15 -16.87 10.17 -1.42
CA ALA A 15 -17.73 11.23 -0.89
C ALA A 15 -17.74 12.47 -1.80
N LEU A 16 -16.57 12.90 -2.28
CA LEU A 16 -16.45 14.00 -3.24
C LEU A 16 -17.14 13.66 -4.57
N TYR A 17 -17.04 12.42 -5.05
CA TYR A 17 -17.81 11.95 -6.20
C TYR A 17 -19.32 12.06 -5.95
N GLY A 18 -19.82 11.61 -4.79
CA GLY A 18 -21.23 11.72 -4.44
C GLY A 18 -21.75 13.16 -4.34
N LEU A 19 -20.89 14.11 -3.96
CA LEU A 19 -21.24 15.54 -3.86
C LEU A 19 -21.14 16.29 -5.19
N THR A 20 -20.21 15.90 -6.06
CA THR A 20 -19.88 16.67 -7.29
C THR A 20 -20.36 16.01 -8.57
N GLY A 21 -20.55 14.70 -8.57
CA GLY A 21 -20.79 13.90 -9.77
C GLY A 21 -19.58 13.79 -10.72
N ASP A 22 -18.41 14.31 -10.33
CA ASP A 22 -17.24 14.38 -11.19
C ASP A 22 -16.46 13.03 -11.20
N ALA A 23 -16.38 12.42 -12.38
CA ALA A 23 -15.71 11.14 -12.62
C ALA A 23 -14.22 11.13 -12.21
N HIS A 24 -13.55 12.28 -12.11
CA HIS A 24 -12.18 12.37 -11.58
C HIS A 24 -12.10 11.78 -10.16
N TRP A 25 -13.11 12.04 -9.33
CA TRP A 25 -13.16 11.53 -7.96
C TRP A 25 -13.49 10.04 -7.89
N TRP A 26 -14.26 9.52 -8.85
CA TRP A 26 -14.50 8.09 -8.99
C TRP A 26 -13.20 7.32 -9.32
N LEU A 27 -12.43 7.82 -10.28
CA LEU A 27 -11.16 7.20 -10.65
C LEU A 27 -10.10 7.37 -9.56
N ALA A 28 -10.10 8.49 -8.85
CA ALA A 28 -9.26 8.67 -7.66
C ALA A 28 -9.62 7.68 -6.54
N PHE A 29 -10.91 7.44 -6.30
CA PHE A 29 -11.37 6.39 -5.38
C PHE A 29 -10.84 5.02 -5.82
N ALA A 30 -11.05 4.65 -7.08
CA ALA A 30 -10.61 3.37 -7.61
C ALA A 30 -9.09 3.18 -7.48
N GLY A 31 -8.30 4.22 -7.77
CA GLY A 31 -6.84 4.21 -7.62
C GLY A 31 -6.37 4.05 -6.18
N ALA A 32 -6.94 4.81 -5.24
CA ALA A 32 -6.60 4.66 -3.81
C ALA A 32 -6.96 3.27 -3.28
N TYR A 33 -8.15 2.78 -3.62
CA TYR A 33 -8.63 1.47 -3.17
C TYR A 33 -7.83 0.33 -3.82
N ALA A 34 -7.41 0.49 -5.08
CA ALA A 34 -6.55 -0.46 -5.76
C ALA A 34 -5.17 -0.55 -5.10
N ALA A 35 -4.57 0.58 -4.73
CA ALA A 35 -3.31 0.61 -3.99
C ALA A 35 -3.42 -0.09 -2.62
N ALA A 36 -4.47 0.23 -1.85
CA ALA A 36 -4.71 -0.39 -0.54
C ALA A 36 -4.95 -1.91 -0.65
N ASN A 37 -5.73 -2.36 -1.64
CA ASN A 37 -6.01 -3.78 -1.82
C ASN A 37 -4.77 -4.53 -2.35
N ALA A 38 -3.98 -3.90 -3.22
CA ALA A 38 -2.72 -4.47 -3.70
C ALA A 38 -1.74 -4.70 -2.55
N ASP A 39 -1.56 -3.71 -1.66
CA ASP A 39 -0.74 -3.86 -0.46
C ASP A 39 -1.22 -5.00 0.45
N THR A 40 -2.53 -5.04 0.73
CA THR A 40 -3.14 -6.06 1.58
C THR A 40 -2.93 -7.47 1.00
N TRP A 41 -3.19 -7.65 -0.30
CA TRP A 41 -2.99 -8.96 -0.93
C TRP A 41 -1.50 -9.31 -1.03
N SER A 42 -0.63 -8.33 -1.26
CA SER A 42 0.81 -8.53 -1.34
C SER A 42 1.39 -9.02 -0.02
N SER A 43 0.98 -8.40 1.09
CA SER A 43 1.44 -8.76 2.43
C SER A 43 0.84 -10.08 2.93
N GLU A 44 -0.50 -10.23 2.90
CA GLU A 44 -1.19 -11.42 3.42
C GLU A 44 -0.86 -12.69 2.62
N VAL A 45 -0.92 -12.63 1.29
CA VAL A 45 -0.58 -13.78 0.44
C VAL A 45 0.94 -13.95 0.35
N GLY A 46 1.70 -12.86 0.42
CA GLY A 46 3.17 -12.89 0.44
C GLY A 46 3.75 -13.63 1.64
N MET A 47 3.08 -13.59 2.79
CA MET A 47 3.47 -14.38 3.98
C MET A 47 3.46 -15.90 3.73
N LEU A 48 2.68 -16.38 2.75
CA LEU A 48 2.64 -17.79 2.36
C LEU A 48 3.80 -18.18 1.43
N SER A 49 4.65 -17.22 1.02
CA SER A 49 5.77 -17.50 0.14
C SER A 49 6.81 -18.39 0.80
N ARG A 50 7.24 -19.44 0.08
CA ARG A 50 8.37 -20.28 0.49
C ARG A 50 9.72 -19.61 0.25
N THR A 51 9.74 -18.52 -0.51
CA THR A 51 10.95 -17.77 -0.82
C THR A 51 11.10 -16.64 0.20
N PRO A 52 12.27 -16.48 0.85
CA PRO A 52 12.49 -15.38 1.77
C PRO A 52 12.32 -14.03 1.06
N PRO A 53 11.70 -13.03 1.72
CA PRO A 53 11.54 -11.71 1.13
C PRO A 53 12.90 -11.06 0.87
N ARG A 54 12.94 -10.23 -0.17
CA ARG A 54 14.12 -9.43 -0.52
C ARG A 54 13.78 -7.96 -0.44
N HIS A 55 14.70 -7.16 0.08
CA HIS A 55 14.55 -5.72 0.10
C HIS A 55 14.46 -5.19 -1.34
N ILE A 56 13.39 -4.45 -1.68
CA ILE A 56 13.08 -4.05 -3.06
C ILE A 56 14.23 -3.31 -3.76
N LEU A 57 14.92 -2.40 -3.06
CA LEU A 57 16.03 -1.63 -3.63
C LEU A 57 17.40 -2.34 -3.63
N THR A 58 17.69 -3.17 -2.61
CA THR A 58 19.05 -3.69 -2.38
C THR A 58 19.18 -5.18 -2.68
N GLY A 59 18.08 -5.90 -2.85
CA GLY A 59 18.05 -7.34 -3.09
C GLY A 59 18.49 -8.21 -1.90
N ARG A 60 18.84 -7.58 -0.76
CA ARG A 60 19.25 -8.26 0.48
C ARG A 60 18.09 -9.09 1.02
N LEU A 61 18.41 -10.26 1.54
CA LEU A 61 17.43 -11.11 2.22
C LEU A 61 16.95 -10.42 3.49
N LEU A 62 15.64 -10.45 3.68
CA LEU A 62 14.95 -9.96 4.87
C LEU A 62 14.27 -11.13 5.58
N GLN A 63 13.92 -10.95 6.85
CA GLN A 63 13.08 -11.89 7.58
C GLN A 63 11.62 -11.72 7.17
N ALA A 64 10.83 -12.79 7.27
CA ALA A 64 9.39 -12.70 7.04
C ALA A 64 8.78 -11.73 8.07
N GLY A 65 8.03 -10.73 7.58
CA GLY A 65 7.46 -9.66 8.40
C GLY A 65 8.31 -8.39 8.49
N ASP A 66 9.53 -8.36 7.94
CA ASP A 66 10.30 -7.12 7.81
C ASP A 66 9.66 -6.19 6.76
N SER A 67 9.57 -4.90 7.09
CA SER A 67 9.06 -3.89 6.15
C SER A 67 9.94 -3.76 4.91
N GLY A 68 9.32 -3.51 3.76
CA GLY A 68 10.00 -3.29 2.47
C GLY A 68 10.53 -4.55 1.78
N GLY A 69 10.14 -5.72 2.27
CA GLY A 69 10.42 -7.01 1.65
C GLY A 69 9.40 -7.36 0.57
N VAL A 70 9.90 -7.78 -0.59
CA VAL A 70 9.08 -8.31 -1.69
C VAL A 70 9.36 -9.79 -1.93
N THR A 71 8.32 -10.55 -2.25
CA THR A 71 8.40 -11.92 -2.73
C THR A 71 7.70 -12.04 -4.09
N PRO A 72 8.07 -13.00 -4.96
CA PRO A 72 7.36 -13.19 -6.23
C PRO A 72 5.86 -13.46 -6.05
N VAL A 73 5.51 -14.24 -5.02
CA VAL A 73 4.11 -14.54 -4.66
C VAL A 73 3.38 -13.27 -4.23
N GLY A 74 3.99 -12.47 -3.35
CA GLY A 74 3.41 -11.20 -2.91
C GLY A 74 3.25 -10.20 -4.06
N LEU A 75 4.21 -10.12 -4.99
CA LEU A 75 4.09 -9.24 -6.16
C LEU A 75 2.93 -9.65 -7.07
N LEU A 76 2.80 -10.94 -7.37
CA LEU A 76 1.68 -11.46 -8.17
C LEU A 76 0.33 -11.24 -7.48
N ALA A 77 0.26 -11.47 -6.17
CA ALA A 77 -0.94 -11.24 -5.38
C ALA A 77 -1.32 -9.75 -5.36
N GLY A 78 -0.35 -8.84 -5.19
CA GLY A 78 -0.60 -7.40 -5.25
C GLY A 78 -1.07 -6.94 -6.63
N CYS A 79 -0.48 -7.47 -7.70
CA CYS A 79 -0.96 -7.22 -9.07
C CYS A 79 -2.41 -7.69 -9.27
N ALA A 80 -2.73 -8.91 -8.84
CA ALA A 80 -4.09 -9.44 -8.91
C ALA A 80 -5.07 -8.58 -8.10
N GLY A 81 -4.67 -8.17 -6.89
CA GLY A 81 -5.48 -7.32 -6.02
C GLY A 81 -5.82 -5.97 -6.66
N SER A 82 -4.83 -5.34 -7.30
CA SER A 82 -5.05 -4.08 -8.03
C SER A 82 -6.00 -4.25 -9.23
N VAL A 83 -5.77 -5.29 -10.03
CA VAL A 83 -6.61 -5.58 -11.22
C VAL A 83 -8.05 -5.90 -10.83
N VAL A 84 -8.27 -6.64 -9.75
CA VAL A 84 -9.62 -6.94 -9.25
C VAL A 84 -10.36 -5.66 -8.88
N VAL A 85 -9.71 -4.74 -8.16
CA VAL A 85 -10.34 -3.46 -7.79
C VAL A 85 -10.62 -2.60 -9.03
N ALA A 86 -9.65 -2.45 -9.94
CA ALA A 86 -9.83 -1.68 -11.16
C ALA A 86 -10.96 -2.24 -12.03
N GLY A 87 -11.03 -3.57 -12.17
CA GLY A 87 -12.09 -4.25 -12.90
C GLY A 87 -13.45 -4.08 -12.24
N ALA A 88 -13.54 -4.24 -10.91
CA ALA A 88 -14.79 -4.02 -10.18
C ALA A 88 -15.28 -2.56 -10.29
N ALA A 89 -14.39 -1.59 -10.15
CA ALA A 89 -14.73 -0.17 -10.34
C ALA A 89 -15.20 0.11 -11.77
N TRP A 90 -14.55 -0.48 -12.77
CA TRP A 90 -14.97 -0.37 -14.18
C TRP A 90 -16.35 -1.00 -14.45
N LEU A 91 -16.67 -2.14 -13.82
CA LEU A 91 -17.99 -2.76 -13.95
C LEU A 91 -19.12 -1.90 -13.35
N VAL A 92 -18.83 -1.16 -12.26
CA VAL A 92 -19.80 -0.28 -11.61
C VAL A 92 -19.98 1.02 -12.39
N TYR A 93 -18.89 1.61 -12.88
CA TYR A 93 -18.91 2.82 -13.68
C TYR A 93 -17.97 2.65 -14.89
N PRO A 94 -18.52 2.25 -16.05
CA PRO A 94 -17.73 1.97 -17.23
C PRO A 94 -17.06 3.24 -17.78
N VAL A 95 -15.73 3.28 -17.65
CA VAL A 95 -14.85 4.27 -18.28
C VAL A 95 -14.14 3.67 -19.49
N PRO A 96 -13.45 4.46 -20.34
CA PRO A 96 -12.54 3.91 -21.33
C PRO A 96 -11.57 2.90 -20.71
N LEU A 97 -11.40 1.74 -21.35
CA LEU A 97 -10.59 0.64 -20.82
C LEU A 97 -9.17 1.08 -20.45
N GLN A 98 -8.60 2.02 -21.21
CA GLN A 98 -7.29 2.61 -20.96
C GLN A 98 -7.22 3.26 -19.57
N GLN A 99 -8.27 3.96 -19.13
CA GLN A 99 -8.32 4.58 -17.81
C GLN A 99 -8.35 3.51 -16.70
N ALA A 100 -9.13 2.44 -16.87
CA ALA A 100 -9.17 1.33 -15.94
C ALA A 100 -7.82 0.59 -15.83
N LEU A 101 -7.12 0.42 -16.96
CA LEU A 101 -5.77 -0.17 -16.98
C LEU A 101 -4.75 0.71 -16.23
N VAL A 102 -4.81 2.02 -16.43
CA VAL A 102 -3.93 2.96 -15.70
C VAL A 102 -4.24 2.97 -14.20
N VAL A 103 -5.51 2.85 -13.80
CA VAL A 103 -5.89 2.67 -12.38
C VAL A 103 -5.25 1.40 -11.80
N ALA A 104 -5.31 0.27 -12.52
CA ALA A 104 -4.66 -0.96 -12.08
C ALA A 104 -3.13 -0.80 -11.95
N LEU A 105 -2.49 -0.12 -12.92
CA LEU A 105 -1.06 0.19 -12.85
C LEU A 105 -0.74 1.14 -11.69
N GLY A 106 -1.62 2.11 -11.40
CA GLY A 106 -1.52 3.01 -10.26
C GLY A 106 -1.56 2.27 -8.92
N GLY A 107 -2.46 1.31 -8.76
CA GLY A 107 -2.52 0.46 -7.57
C GLY A 107 -1.26 -0.42 -7.39
N ILE A 108 -0.73 -0.97 -8.49
CA ILE A 108 0.54 -1.72 -8.47
C ILE A 108 1.69 -0.79 -8.07
N ALA A 109 1.77 0.40 -8.66
CA ALA A 109 2.78 1.39 -8.32
C ALA A 109 2.68 1.83 -6.85
N GLY A 110 1.47 1.99 -6.31
CA GLY A 110 1.24 2.27 -4.89
C GLY A 110 1.78 1.17 -3.97
N ASN A 111 1.54 -0.11 -4.31
CA ASN A 111 2.09 -1.24 -3.56
C ASN A 111 3.63 -1.31 -3.62
N LEU A 112 4.22 -1.03 -4.80
CA LEU A 112 5.68 -0.96 -4.91
C LEU A 112 6.27 0.22 -4.12
N LEU A 113 5.56 1.35 -4.11
CA LEU A 113 5.93 2.52 -3.31
C LEU A 113 5.90 2.18 -1.82
N ASP A 114 4.93 1.40 -1.34
CA ASP A 114 4.90 0.91 0.04
C ASP A 114 6.20 0.16 0.38
N SER A 115 6.57 -0.82 -0.46
CA SER A 115 7.80 -1.57 -0.26
C SER A 115 9.06 -0.69 -0.25
N VAL A 116 9.10 0.37 -1.07
CA VAL A 116 10.21 1.32 -1.07
C VAL A 116 10.24 2.15 0.21
N LEU A 117 9.10 2.74 0.60
CA LEU A 117 8.99 3.61 1.77
C LEU A 117 9.17 2.82 3.08
N GLY A 118 8.59 1.62 3.17
CA GLY A 118 8.78 0.67 4.27
C GLY A 118 10.22 0.19 4.39
N GLY A 119 10.90 -0.02 3.25
CA GLY A 119 12.31 -0.41 3.19
C GLY A 119 13.28 0.67 3.66
N THR A 120 12.92 1.95 3.48
CA THR A 120 13.87 3.07 3.59
C THR A 120 13.54 4.07 4.69
N LEU A 121 12.30 4.53 4.76
CA LEU A 121 11.90 5.67 5.61
C LEU A 121 11.12 5.25 6.86
N GLN A 122 10.42 4.11 6.81
CA GLN A 122 9.60 3.64 7.93
C GLN A 122 10.43 3.36 9.18
N ALA A 123 9.93 3.84 10.33
CA ALA A 123 10.53 3.65 11.63
C ALA A 123 10.59 2.17 11.99
N ARG A 124 11.78 1.72 12.39
CA ARG A 124 12.02 0.37 12.91
C ARG A 124 12.55 0.46 14.32
N TYR A 125 12.11 -0.46 15.15
CA TYR A 125 12.50 -0.56 16.55
C TYR A 125 13.00 -1.97 16.87
N ARG A 126 13.68 -2.10 18.00
CA ARG A 126 14.10 -3.37 18.57
C ARG A 126 13.57 -3.50 19.97
N CYS A 127 12.97 -4.64 20.28
CA CYS A 127 12.49 -4.94 21.63
C CYS A 127 13.69 -5.08 22.57
N VAL A 128 13.71 -4.32 23.67
CA VAL A 128 14.79 -4.37 24.67
C VAL A 128 14.79 -5.67 25.50
N ARG A 129 13.70 -6.44 25.48
CA ARG A 129 13.58 -7.70 26.23
C ARG A 129 13.93 -8.94 25.40
N CYS A 130 13.30 -9.12 24.24
CA CYS A 130 13.51 -10.31 23.41
C CYS A 130 14.48 -10.08 22.24
N GLY A 131 14.88 -8.83 21.98
CA GLY A 131 15.80 -8.49 20.89
C GLY A 131 15.16 -8.47 19.49
N GLU A 132 13.87 -8.80 19.37
CA GLU A 132 13.15 -8.87 18.10
C GLU A 132 13.01 -7.50 17.42
N ALA A 133 13.09 -7.47 16.08
CA ALA A 133 12.82 -6.27 15.30
C ALA A 133 11.30 -6.06 15.18
N VAL A 134 10.83 -4.85 15.48
CA VAL A 134 9.40 -4.54 15.57
C VAL A 134 9.11 -3.14 15.04
N GLU A 135 7.89 -2.92 14.56
CA GLU A 135 7.46 -1.61 14.04
C GLU A 135 6.76 -0.75 15.11
N ARG A 136 6.41 -1.36 16.24
CA ARG A 136 5.70 -0.72 17.35
C ARG A 136 6.68 -0.15 18.36
N ARG A 137 6.25 0.90 19.07
CA ARG A 137 7.05 1.56 20.12
C ARG A 137 7.10 0.78 21.43
N GLU A 138 6.27 -0.25 21.56
CA GLU A 138 6.17 -1.11 22.74
C GLU A 138 6.08 -2.57 22.29
N HIS A 139 6.82 -3.43 22.98
CA HIS A 139 6.80 -4.89 22.79
C HIS A 139 7.23 -5.58 24.09
N CYS A 140 6.68 -6.76 24.40
CA CYS A 140 6.91 -7.46 25.68
C CYS A 140 6.67 -6.59 26.93
N GLY A 141 5.72 -5.65 26.88
CA GLY A 141 5.43 -4.72 27.98
C GLY A 141 6.57 -3.76 28.29
N SER A 142 7.43 -3.43 27.33
CA SER A 142 8.54 -2.50 27.51
C SER A 142 8.72 -1.60 26.27
N PRO A 143 9.24 -0.37 26.45
CA PRO A 143 9.51 0.52 25.33
C PRO A 143 10.61 -0.09 24.44
N THR A 144 10.43 0.05 23.14
CA THR A 144 11.37 -0.45 22.14
C THR A 144 12.41 0.61 21.79
N GLN A 145 13.63 0.19 21.44
CA GLN A 145 14.70 1.09 21.01
C GLN A 145 14.60 1.34 19.50
N HIS A 146 14.58 2.61 19.09
CA HIS A 146 14.60 2.97 17.68
C HIS A 146 15.94 2.59 17.03
N ILE A 147 15.90 1.86 15.91
CA ILE A 147 17.10 1.36 15.22
C ILE A 147 17.30 1.93 13.81
N ALA A 148 16.23 2.28 13.09
CA ALA A 148 16.32 2.77 11.71
C ALA A 148 15.06 3.54 11.29
N GLY A 149 15.14 4.27 10.17
CA GLY A 149 14.05 5.06 9.63
C GLY A 149 13.78 6.35 10.41
N TRP A 150 12.65 7.00 10.12
CA TRP A 150 12.25 8.24 10.77
C TRP A 150 11.11 8.00 11.74
N ARG A 151 11.29 8.35 13.02
CA ARG A 151 10.32 8.12 14.12
C ARG A 151 8.87 8.56 13.86
N ARG A 152 8.66 9.51 12.93
CA ARG A 152 7.34 10.04 12.54
C ARG A 152 6.69 9.25 11.39
N ILE A 153 7.46 8.51 10.60
CA ILE A 153 6.97 7.69 9.49
C ILE A 153 6.73 6.29 10.04
N ASN A 154 5.49 5.98 10.35
CA ASN A 154 5.02 4.63 10.70
C ASN A 154 4.24 4.02 9.53
N ASN A 155 3.79 2.79 9.69
CA ASN A 155 2.98 2.09 8.69
C ASN A 155 1.73 2.89 8.25
N ASP A 156 1.08 3.62 9.17
CA ASP A 156 -0.08 4.44 8.84
C ASP A 156 0.30 5.59 7.86
N VAL A 157 1.46 6.22 8.05
CA VAL A 157 1.95 7.29 7.14
C VAL A 157 2.34 6.72 5.79
N VAL A 158 3.02 5.56 5.76
CA VAL A 158 3.39 4.91 4.49
C VAL A 158 2.15 4.57 3.68
N ASN A 159 1.19 3.89 4.30
CA ASN A 159 -0.10 3.55 3.67
C ASN A 159 -0.87 4.77 3.15
N LEU A 160 -0.89 5.86 3.92
CA LEU A 160 -1.50 7.12 3.48
C LEU A 160 -0.82 7.65 2.21
N LEU A 161 0.52 7.64 2.13
CA LEU A 161 1.24 8.09 0.95
C LEU A 161 0.97 7.20 -0.28
N CYS A 162 0.90 5.89 -0.08
CA CYS A 162 0.64 4.92 -1.14
C CYS A 162 -0.78 5.05 -1.71
N THR A 163 -1.78 5.20 -0.84
CA THR A 163 -3.18 5.42 -1.26
C THR A 163 -3.37 6.80 -1.91
N LEU A 164 -2.70 7.85 -1.42
CA LEU A 164 -2.67 9.15 -2.09
C LEU A 164 -2.04 9.08 -3.48
N ALA A 165 -0.95 8.33 -3.65
CA ALA A 165 -0.33 8.12 -4.96
C ALA A 165 -1.30 7.41 -5.92
N GLY A 166 -1.98 6.35 -5.45
CA GLY A 166 -3.04 5.68 -6.22
C GLY A 166 -4.17 6.62 -6.62
N ALA A 167 -4.68 7.42 -5.68
CA ALA A 167 -5.72 8.42 -5.97
C ALA A 167 -5.27 9.46 -6.99
N LEU A 168 -4.03 9.96 -6.89
CA LEU A 168 -3.50 10.94 -7.82
C LEU A 168 -3.41 10.39 -9.24
N VAL A 169 -2.95 9.15 -9.41
CA VAL A 169 -2.92 8.47 -10.72
C VAL A 169 -4.34 8.37 -11.29
N GLY A 170 -5.30 7.91 -10.49
CA GLY A 170 -6.70 7.83 -10.88
C GLY A 170 -7.31 9.19 -11.25
N PHE A 171 -7.00 10.23 -10.48
CA PHE A 171 -7.50 11.58 -10.75
C PHE A 171 -6.92 12.15 -12.05
N ILE A 172 -5.63 11.97 -12.31
CA ILE A 172 -4.97 12.50 -13.51
C ILE A 172 -5.45 11.76 -14.76
N VAL A 173 -5.62 10.43 -14.69
CA VAL A 173 -6.01 9.64 -15.86
C VAL A 173 -7.42 9.96 -16.35
N ALA A 174 -8.28 10.52 -15.50
CA ALA A 174 -9.61 10.99 -15.89
C ALA A 174 -9.58 12.04 -17.02
N ARG A 175 -8.42 12.66 -17.29
CA ARG A 175 -8.21 13.64 -18.35
C ARG A 175 -7.79 13.06 -19.71
N ILE A 176 -7.50 11.75 -19.76
CA ILE A 176 -7.05 11.03 -20.97
C ILE A 176 -8.27 10.47 -21.69
#